data_AF-A0A535IDV4-F1
#
_entry.id   AF-A0A535IDV4-F1
#
_cell.length_a   1.000
_cell.length_b   1.000
_cell.length_c   1.000
_cell.angle_alpha   90.00
_cell.angle_beta   90.00
_cell.angle_gamma   90.00
#
_symmetry.space_group_name_H-M   'P 1'
#
loop_
_entity.id
_entity.type
_entity.pdbx_description
1 polymer ?
#
loop_
_entity_poly.entity_id
_entity_poly.type
_entity_poly.pdbx_seq_one_letter_code
_entity_poly.pdbx_strand_id
1 'polypeptide(L)'
;MSKLHEEFVRVTLDDLLAHFAAHAPRGEFTFVVGGAPAGAALWDEPAILAQLQRLRDEGWTSQAAIRVVGEQSGRSKREVYALWLKMIET
;
A
#
# COMPACT_ATOMS: atom_id res chain seq x y z
N MET A 1 -10.82 37.41 -19.32
CA MET A 1 -11.36 36.56 -18.23
C MET A 1 -11.88 35.28 -18.84
N SER A 2 -11.05 34.26 -18.98
CA SER A 2 -11.50 32.91 -19.34
C SER A 2 -10.44 31.90 -18.92
N LYS A 3 -10.32 31.66 -17.62
CA LYS A 3 -9.50 30.58 -17.09
C LYS A 3 -10.38 29.34 -16.95
N LEU A 4 -10.71 28.71 -18.09
CA LEU A 4 -11.26 27.35 -18.11
C LEU A 4 -10.06 26.38 -17.97
N HIS A 5 -9.54 26.22 -16.76
CA HIS A 5 -8.40 25.33 -16.48
C HIS A 5 -8.92 24.03 -15.89
N GLU A 6 -9.73 23.31 -16.65
CA GLU A 6 -10.03 21.91 -16.34
C GLU A 6 -9.05 21.05 -17.14
N GLU A 7 -8.28 20.24 -16.43
CA GLU A 7 -7.22 19.40 -16.99
C GLU A 7 -7.50 17.94 -16.63
N PHE A 8 -7.49 17.06 -17.63
CA PHE A 8 -7.64 15.63 -17.44
C PHE A 8 -6.34 14.92 -17.85
N VAL A 9 -5.65 14.34 -16.88
CA VAL A 9 -4.43 13.56 -17.10
C VAL A 9 -4.66 12.09 -16.75
N ARG A 10 -4.09 11.19 -17.55
CA ARG A 10 -4.06 9.75 -17.29
C ARG A 10 -2.61 9.35 -17.04
N VAL A 11 -2.26 9.21 -15.79
CA VAL A 11 -0.90 8.96 -15.32
C VAL A 11 -0.95 8.07 -14.08
N THR A 12 0.19 7.52 -13.67
CA THR A 12 0.28 6.78 -12.41
C THR A 12 0.33 7.73 -11.21
N LEU A 13 0.11 7.19 -9.99
CA LEU A 13 0.29 7.99 -8.77
C LEU A 13 1.74 8.43 -8.58
N ASP A 14 2.71 7.62 -9.00
CA ASP A 14 4.14 7.95 -8.91
C ASP A 14 4.49 9.13 -9.83
N ASP A 15 3.94 9.16 -11.04
CA ASP A 15 4.12 10.28 -11.97
C ASP A 15 3.55 11.59 -11.37
N LEU A 16 2.40 11.51 -10.71
CA LEU A 16 1.79 12.67 -10.04
C LEU A 16 2.63 13.16 -8.87
N LEU A 17 3.15 12.24 -8.05
CA LEU A 17 4.05 12.58 -6.94
C LEU A 17 5.31 13.28 -7.46
N ALA A 18 5.94 12.74 -8.51
CA ALA A 18 7.11 13.35 -9.14
C ALA A 18 6.79 14.75 -9.70
N HIS A 19 5.64 14.90 -10.37
CA HIS A 19 5.20 16.18 -10.92
C HIS A 19 5.00 17.24 -9.82
N PHE A 20 4.26 16.90 -8.76
CA PHE A 20 3.92 17.85 -7.70
C PHE A 20 5.04 18.08 -6.70
N ALA A 21 6.08 17.25 -6.68
CA ALA A 21 7.33 17.56 -6.00
C ALA A 21 8.06 18.76 -6.65
N ALA A 22 7.94 18.93 -7.97
CA ALA A 22 8.53 20.03 -8.71
C ALA A 22 7.60 21.24 -8.90
N HIS A 23 6.28 21.03 -8.87
CA HIS A 23 5.27 22.07 -9.12
C HIS A 23 4.23 22.04 -8.02
N ALA A 24 4.01 23.15 -7.30
CA ALA A 24 3.02 23.16 -6.23
C ALA A 24 1.58 22.91 -6.77
N PRO A 25 0.82 21.96 -6.20
CA PRO A 25 -0.56 21.70 -6.62
C PRO A 25 -1.46 22.91 -6.34
N ARG A 26 -2.41 23.18 -7.25
CA ARG A 26 -3.36 24.31 -7.13
C ARG A 26 -4.77 23.88 -7.48
N GLY A 27 -5.74 24.26 -6.65
CA GLY A 27 -7.16 23.96 -6.86
C GLY A 27 -7.58 22.60 -6.28
N GLU A 28 -8.77 22.16 -6.67
CA GLU A 28 -9.32 20.85 -6.31
C GLU A 28 -8.94 19.80 -7.36
N PHE A 29 -8.70 18.56 -6.93
CA PHE A 29 -8.37 17.43 -7.78
C PHE A 29 -9.38 16.31 -7.58
N THR A 30 -9.85 15.72 -8.69
CA THR A 30 -10.62 14.47 -8.66
C THR A 30 -9.74 13.33 -9.15
N PHE A 31 -9.59 12.28 -8.32
CA PHE A 31 -8.85 11.08 -8.67
C PHE A 31 -9.81 9.95 -9.05
N VAL A 32 -9.60 9.38 -10.23
CA VAL A 32 -10.24 8.13 -10.65
C VAL A 32 -9.18 7.04 -10.64
N VAL A 33 -9.20 6.21 -9.59
CA VAL A 33 -8.23 5.13 -9.41
C VAL A 33 -8.87 3.82 -9.88
N GLY A 34 -8.17 3.12 -10.78
CA GLY A 34 -8.58 1.77 -11.18
C GLY A 34 -8.61 0.84 -9.98
N GLY A 35 -9.63 -0.01 -9.88
CA GLY A 35 -9.69 -1.02 -8.82
C GLY A 35 -8.45 -1.92 -8.86
N ALA A 36 -8.05 -2.44 -7.70
CA ALA A 36 -6.95 -3.40 -7.63
C ALA A 36 -7.23 -4.60 -8.56
N PRO A 37 -6.22 -5.13 -9.28
CA PRO A 37 -6.42 -6.28 -10.15
C PRO A 37 -7.02 -7.44 -9.36
N ALA A 38 -8.04 -8.09 -9.93
CA ALA A 38 -8.66 -9.26 -9.32
C ALA A 38 -7.61 -10.38 -9.22
N GLY A 39 -7.37 -10.85 -7.98
CA GLY A 39 -6.31 -11.82 -7.72
C GLY A 39 -4.94 -11.17 -7.56
N ALA A 40 -4.81 -10.22 -6.63
CA ALA A 40 -3.48 -9.84 -6.13
C ALA A 40 -2.72 -11.13 -5.82
N ALA A 41 -1.53 -11.28 -6.42
CA ALA A 41 -0.74 -12.49 -6.29
C ALA A 41 -0.54 -12.79 -4.80
N LEU A 42 -0.75 -14.04 -4.39
CA LEU A 42 -0.47 -14.47 -3.03
C LEU A 42 0.97 -14.08 -2.72
N TRP A 43 1.17 -13.27 -1.67
CA TRP A 43 2.53 -12.97 -1.25
C TRP A 43 3.23 -14.26 -0.86
N ASP A 44 4.51 -14.34 -1.17
CA ASP A 44 5.37 -15.39 -0.69
C ASP A 44 5.75 -15.15 0.78
N GLU A 45 6.31 -16.17 1.41
CA GLU A 45 6.73 -16.11 2.81
C GLU A 45 7.77 -15.00 3.07
N PRO A 46 8.80 -14.79 2.21
CA PRO A 46 9.74 -13.68 2.37
C PRO A 46 9.08 -12.29 2.37
N ALA A 47 8.15 -12.01 1.44
CA ALA A 47 7.46 -10.73 1.40
C ALA A 47 6.60 -10.49 2.66
N ILE A 48 5.93 -11.54 3.15
CA ILE A 48 5.15 -11.48 4.39
C ILE A 48 6.04 -11.17 5.59
N LEU A 49 7.16 -11.88 5.73
CA LEU A 49 8.11 -11.68 6.84
C LEU A 49 8.71 -10.27 6.81
N ALA A 50 9.15 -9.79 5.64
CA ALA A 50 9.70 -8.45 5.48
C ALA A 50 8.68 -7.37 5.89
N GLN A 51 7.42 -7.52 5.49
CA GLN A 51 6.38 -6.55 5.85
C GLN A 51 6.02 -6.61 7.34
N LEU A 52 5.93 -7.80 7.94
CA LEU A 52 5.68 -7.96 9.37
C LEU A 52 6.81 -7.34 10.20
N GLN A 53 8.06 -7.52 9.78
CA GLN A 53 9.23 -6.90 10.41
C GLN A 53 9.15 -5.38 10.33
N ARG A 54 8.89 -4.81 9.13
CA ARG A 54 8.74 -3.37 8.95
C ARG A 54 7.66 -2.78 9.86
N LEU A 55 6.48 -3.40 9.93
CA LEU A 55 5.39 -2.93 10.80
C LEU A 55 5.75 -3.02 12.28
N ARG A 56 6.48 -4.06 12.70
CA ARG A 56 7.00 -4.17 14.06
C ARG A 56 7.98 -3.04 14.37
N ASP A 57 8.90 -2.74 13.47
CA ASP A 57 9.89 -1.67 13.62
C ASP A 57 9.23 -0.28 13.67
N GLU A 58 8.08 -0.13 13.01
CA GLU A 58 7.20 1.05 13.10
C GLU A 58 6.37 1.10 14.40
N GLY A 59 6.53 0.14 15.30
CA GLY A 59 5.86 0.10 16.60
C GLY A 59 4.42 -0.43 16.57
N TRP A 60 4.00 -1.09 15.48
CA TRP A 60 2.66 -1.68 15.42
C TRP A 60 2.54 -2.87 16.37
N THR A 61 1.34 -3.06 16.93
CA THR A 61 1.03 -4.26 17.71
C THR A 61 1.00 -5.48 16.79
N SER A 62 1.39 -6.65 17.31
CA SER A 62 1.39 -7.93 16.59
C SER A 62 0.03 -8.21 15.93
N GLN A 63 -1.05 -7.96 16.66
CA GLN A 63 -2.42 -8.17 16.16
C GLN A 63 -2.75 -7.25 14.98
N ALA A 64 -2.34 -5.99 15.04
CA ALA A 64 -2.58 -5.05 13.95
C ALA A 64 -1.74 -5.41 12.72
N ALA A 65 -0.45 -5.74 12.90
CA ALA A 65 0.44 -6.16 11.82
C ALA A 65 -0.07 -7.42 11.11
N ILE A 66 -0.40 -8.49 11.85
CA ILE A 66 -0.93 -9.75 11.28
C ILE A 66 -2.23 -9.52 10.51
N ARG A 67 -3.12 -8.66 11.03
CA ARG A 67 -4.38 -8.33 10.36
C ARG A 67 -4.13 -7.65 9.02
N VAL A 68 -3.36 -6.57 9.03
CA VAL A 68 -3.08 -5.76 7.82
C VAL A 68 -2.37 -6.62 6.77
N VAL A 69 -1.38 -7.40 7.17
CA VAL A 69 -0.65 -8.28 6.24
C VAL A 69 -1.55 -9.40 5.71
N GLY A 70 -2.45 -9.96 6.52
CA GLY A 70 -3.45 -10.94 6.04
C GLY A 70 -4.40 -10.36 4.99
N GLU A 71 -4.87 -9.13 5.18
CA GLU A 71 -5.74 -8.44 4.23
C GLU A 71 -5.02 -8.10 2.92
N GLN A 72 -3.71 -7.80 2.97
CA GLN A 72 -2.91 -7.40 1.79
C GLN A 72 -2.29 -8.57 1.02
N SER A 73 -1.88 -9.63 1.73
CA SER A 73 -1.10 -10.73 1.17
C SER A 73 -1.92 -11.76 0.40
N GLY A 74 -3.24 -11.71 0.52
CA GLY A 74 -4.15 -12.77 0.04
C GLY A 74 -4.01 -14.09 0.82
N ARG A 75 -3.17 -14.16 1.86
CA ARG A 75 -3.02 -15.33 2.72
C ARG A 75 -4.03 -15.35 3.85
N SER A 76 -4.33 -16.53 4.36
CA SER A 76 -5.16 -16.64 5.55
C SER A 76 -4.47 -16.00 6.77
N LYS A 77 -5.26 -15.40 7.66
CA LYS A 77 -4.76 -14.86 8.93
C LYS A 77 -3.97 -15.90 9.74
N ARG A 78 -4.34 -17.19 9.61
CA ARG A 78 -3.67 -18.31 10.27
C ARG A 78 -2.26 -18.53 9.74
N GLU A 79 -2.04 -18.47 8.42
CA GLU A 79 -0.71 -18.58 7.81
C GLU A 79 0.19 -17.42 8.26
N VAL A 80 -0.31 -16.18 8.18
CA VAL A 80 0.44 -14.99 8.60
C VAL A 80 0.81 -15.04 10.08
N TYR A 81 -0.11 -15.51 10.93
CA TYR A 81 0.16 -15.73 12.35
C TYR A 81 1.27 -16.77 12.59
N ALA A 82 1.26 -17.88 11.85
CA ALA A 82 2.30 -18.90 11.97
C ALA A 82 3.69 -18.35 11.58
N LEU A 83 3.75 -17.52 10.54
CA LEU A 83 4.99 -16.84 10.13
C LEU A 83 5.46 -15.83 11.17
N TRP A 84 4.53 -15.08 11.77
CA TRP A 84 4.86 -14.18 12.88
C TRP A 84 5.49 -14.92 14.05
N LEU A 85 4.96 -16.09 14.43
CA LEU A 85 5.55 -16.91 15.51
C LEU A 85 6.99 -17.35 15.18
N LYS A 86 7.22 -17.88 13.97
CA LYS A 86 8.58 -18.26 13.53
C LYS A 86 9.55 -17.08 13.57
N MET A 87 9.09 -15.88 13.18
CA MET A 87 9.90 -14.65 13.14
C MET A 87 10.34 -14.20 14.53
N ILE A 88 9.52 -14.38 15.56
CA ILE A 88 9.85 -13.94 16.93
C ILE A 88 10.56 -15.01 17.77
N GLU A 89 10.50 -16.27 17.34
CA GLU A 89 11.22 -17.40 17.95
C GLU A 89 12.68 -17.50 17.48
N THR A 90 13.05 -16.72 16.46
CA THR A 90 14.43 -16.59 15.94
C THR A 90 15.09 -15.33 16.49
#